data_AF-Q9RIR5-F1
#
_entry.id   AF-Q9RIR5-F1
#
_cell.length_a   1.000
_cell.length_b   1.000
_cell.length_c   1.000
_cell.angle_alpha   90.00
_cell.angle_beta   90.00
_cell.angle_gamma   90.00
#
_symmetry.space_group_name_H-M   'P 1'
#
loop_
_entity.id
_entity.type
_entity.pdbx_description
1 polymer ?
#
loop_
_entity_poly.entity_id
_entity_poly.type
_entity_poly.pdbx_seq_one_letter_code
_entity_poly.pdbx_strand_id
1 'polypeptide(L)' 'NLENGVIYSKNIAKQLIAKDPKNKETYENNLKAYVEKLEKLDKEAKSKFDAIADNKKLIVTSEGCFKYFSKAYGVPSAYI' A
#
# COMPACT_ATOMS: atom_id res chain seq x y z
N ASN A 1 1.97 4.37 0.63
CA ASN A 1 2.24 3.34 -0.41
C ASN A 1 1.63 2.03 0.06
N LEU A 2 1.54 1.02 -0.81
CA LEU A 2 0.90 -0.26 -0.45
C LEU A 2 1.78 -1.13 0.47
N GLU A 3 3.11 -0.97 0.39
CA GLU A 3 4.07 -1.58 1.35
C GLU A 3 3.77 -1.20 2.80
N ASN A 4 3.47 0.08 3.09
CA ASN A 4 3.01 0.49 4.42
C ASN A 4 1.65 -0.13 4.78
N GLY A 5 0.76 -0.32 3.81
CA GLY A 5 -0.51 -1.02 4.00
C GLY A 5 -0.30 -2.45 4.52
N VAL A 6 0.68 -3.18 3.97
CA VAL A 6 1.07 -4.52 4.44
C VAL A 6 1.54 -4.48 5.90
N ILE A 7 2.35 -3.49 6.27
CA ILE A 7 2.81 -3.31 7.67
C ILE A 7 1.61 -3.09 8.60
N TYR A 8 0.65 -2.26 8.18
CA TYR A 8 -0.53 -1.94 8.97
C TYR A 8 -1.39 -3.18 9.18
N SER A 9 -1.65 -3.96 8.11
CA SER A 9 -2.40 -5.22 8.21
C SER A 9 -1.73 -6.22 9.14
N LYS A 10 -0.40 -6.38 9.06
CA LYS A 10 0.36 -7.26 9.96
C LYS A 10 0.23 -6.84 11.41
N ASN A 11 0.31 -5.54 11.69
CA ASN A 11 0.15 -5.01 13.05
C ASN A 11 -1.28 -5.22 13.59
N ILE A 12 -2.30 -4.99 12.76
CA ILE A 12 -3.71 -5.21 13.14
C ILE A 12 -3.95 -6.68 13.47
N ALA A 13 -3.54 -7.59 12.58
CA ALA A 13 -3.71 -9.03 12.80
C ALA A 13 -2.99 -9.49 14.07
N LYS A 14 -1.76 -9.03 14.31
CA LYS A 14 -1.02 -9.31 15.54
C LYS A 14 -1.80 -8.90 16.79
N GLN A 15 -2.41 -7.72 16.81
CA GLN A 15 -3.18 -7.25 17.96
C GLN A 15 -4.51 -7.98 18.11
N LEU A 16 -5.20 -8.31 17.00
CA LEU A 16 -6.42 -9.11 17.03
C LEU A 16 -6.15 -10.51 17.60
N ILE A 17 -5.09 -11.18 17.16
CA ILE A 17 -4.69 -12.51 17.70
C ILE A 17 -4.36 -12.42 19.19
N ALA A 18 -3.67 -11.36 19.62
CA ALA A 18 -3.32 -11.17 21.02
C ALA A 18 -4.53 -10.93 21.93
N LYS A 19 -5.60 -10.30 21.41
CA LYS A 19 -6.83 -10.01 22.16
C LYS A 19 -7.88 -11.10 22.04
N ASP A 20 -7.89 -11.85 20.94
CA ASP A 20 -8.83 -12.91 20.65
C ASP A 20 -8.12 -14.14 20.03
N PRO A 21 -7.42 -14.93 20.85
CA PRO A 21 -6.63 -16.07 20.37
C PRO A 21 -7.50 -17.21 19.80
N LYS A 22 -8.80 -17.27 20.13
CA LYS A 22 -9.72 -18.29 19.60
C LYS A 22 -9.91 -18.16 18.10
N ASN A 23 -9.82 -16.95 17.57
CA ASN A 23 -9.99 -16.64 16.14
C ASN A 23 -8.64 -16.49 15.39
N LYS A 24 -7.54 -16.95 15.98
CA LYS A 24 -6.19 -16.78 15.42
C LYS A 24 -6.08 -17.21 13.96
N GLU A 25 -6.52 -18.43 13.64
CA GLU A 25 -6.42 -19.00 12.30
C GLU A 25 -7.19 -18.16 11.26
N THR A 26 -8.38 -17.68 11.63
CA THR A 26 -9.18 -16.76 10.80
C THR A 26 -8.41 -15.48 10.49
N TYR A 27 -7.77 -14.87 11.49
CA TYR A 27 -6.99 -13.64 11.29
C TYR A 27 -5.74 -13.88 10.43
N GLU A 28 -5.04 -15.00 10.62
CA GLU A 28 -3.87 -15.36 9.82
C GLU A 28 -4.23 -15.63 8.36
N ASN A 29 -5.32 -16.36 8.10
CA ASN A 29 -5.83 -16.63 6.76
C ASN A 29 -6.27 -15.34 6.05
N ASN A 30 -7.01 -14.47 6.76
CA ASN A 30 -7.42 -13.17 6.23
C ASN A 30 -6.22 -12.27 5.95
N LEU A 31 -5.23 -12.22 6.85
CA LEU A 31 -4.01 -11.46 6.67
C LEU A 31 -3.26 -11.92 5.42
N LYS A 32 -3.06 -13.23 5.26
CA LYS A 32 -2.37 -13.81 4.10
C LYS A 32 -3.06 -13.41 2.80
N ALA A 33 -4.36 -13.68 2.70
CA ALA A 33 -5.14 -13.36 1.50
C ALA A 33 -5.17 -11.85 1.18
N TYR A 34 -5.17 -10.99 2.21
CA TYR A 34 -5.16 -9.55 2.02
C TYR A 34 -3.78 -9.02 1.60
N VAL A 35 -2.70 -9.50 2.22
CA VAL A 35 -1.32 -9.13 1.86
C VAL A 35 -1.02 -9.53 0.42
N GLU A 36 -1.42 -10.72 -0.02
CA GLU A 36 -1.26 -11.16 -1.42
C GLU A 36 -1.95 -10.19 -2.41
N LYS A 37 -3.14 -9.69 -2.07
CA LYS A 37 -3.85 -8.68 -2.87
C LYS A 37 -3.10 -7.36 -2.92
N LEU A 38 -2.58 -6.89 -1.79
CA LEU A 38 -1.81 -5.65 -1.71
C LEU A 38 -0.50 -5.73 -2.51
N GLU A 39 0.24 -6.83 -2.40
CA GLU A 39 1.49 -7.05 -3.13
C GLU A 39 1.26 -7.15 -4.64
N LYS A 40 0.19 -7.83 -5.06
CA LYS A 40 -0.20 -7.88 -6.47
C LYS A 40 -0.52 -6.47 -7.00
N LEU A 41 -1.33 -5.72 -6.26
CA LEU A 41 -1.70 -4.36 -6.66
C LEU A 41 -0.50 -3.42 -6.68
N ASP A 42 0.45 -3.55 -5.76
CA ASP A 42 1.68 -2.76 -5.72
C ASP A 42 2.54 -2.99 -6.96
N LYS A 43 2.72 -4.26 -7.37
CA LYS A 43 3.42 -4.62 -8.61
C LYS A 43 2.71 -4.06 -9.84
N GLU A 44 1.39 -4.23 -9.92
CA GLU A 44 0.60 -3.68 -11.03
C GLU A 44 0.69 -2.15 -11.09
N ALA A 45 0.63 -1.47 -9.95
CA ALA A 45 0.76 -0.02 -9.87
C ALA A 45 2.13 0.44 -10.34
N LYS A 46 3.22 -0.16 -9.84
CA LYS A 46 4.60 0.13 -10.29
C LYS A 46 4.72 0.00 -11.81
N SER A 47 4.30 -1.13 -12.38
CA SER A 47 4.34 -1.33 -13.84
C SER A 47 3.51 -0.30 -14.62
N LYS A 48 2.32 0.06 -14.13
CA LYS A 48 1.45 1.04 -14.79
C LYS A 48 2.05 2.45 -14.76
N PHE A 49 2.64 2.85 -13.64
CA PHE A 49 3.27 4.16 -13.53
C PHE A 49 4.57 4.22 -14.33
N ASP A 50 5.41 3.17 -14.29
CA ASP A 50 6.64 3.10 -15.07
C ASP A 50 6.41 3.28 -16.57
N ALA A 51 5.29 2.78 -17.10
CA ALA A 51 4.90 2.91 -18.50
C ALA A 51 4.49 4.33 -18.94
N ILE A 52 4.30 5.26 -18.01
CA ILE A 52 3.98 6.67 -18.33
C ILE A 52 5.28 7.38 -18.77
N ALA A 53 5.21 8.22 -19.79
CA ALA A 53 6.36 9.05 -20.17
C ALA A 53 6.73 10.03 -19.04
N ASP A 54 8.01 10.21 -18.74
CA ASP A 54 8.46 10.99 -17.58
C ASP A 54 7.98 12.45 -17.59
N ASN A 55 7.83 13.05 -18.77
CA ASN A 55 7.28 14.40 -18.92
C ASN A 55 5.78 14.51 -18.57
N LYS A 56 5.10 13.40 -18.30
CA LYS A 56 3.71 13.31 -17.84
C LYS A 56 3.58 12.74 -16.42
N LYS A 57 4.69 12.35 -15.77
CA LYS A 57 4.71 11.80 -14.42
C LYS A 57 4.78 12.90 -13.37
N LEU A 58 3.70 13.67 -13.20
CA LEU A 58 3.57 14.64 -12.11
C LEU A 58 2.14 14.58 -11.55
N ILE A 59 2.02 14.40 -10.24
CA ILE A 59 0.73 14.49 -9.56
C ILE A 59 0.61 15.85 -8.87
N VAL A 60 -0.45 16.60 -9.19
CA VAL A 60 -0.75 17.91 -8.61
C VAL A 60 -2.06 17.80 -7.83
N THR A 61 -2.02 18.12 -6.54
CA THR A 61 -3.17 18.00 -5.62
C THR A 61 -3.27 19.22 -4.71
N SER A 62 -4.43 19.48 -4.09
CA SER A 62 -4.57 20.61 -3.15
C SER A 62 -3.73 20.45 -1.88
N GLU A 63 -3.62 19.21 -1.36
CA GLU A 63 -2.79 18.91 -0.19
C GLU A 63 -1.60 18.02 -0.57
N GLY A 64 -0.46 18.22 0.08
CA GLY A 64 0.79 17.46 -0.12
C GLY A 64 0.80 16.07 0.52
N CYS A 65 -0.29 15.29 0.43
CA CYS A 65 -0.43 13.99 1.10
C CYS A 65 0.20 12.80 0.34
N PHE A 66 0.70 13.01 -0.88
CA PHE A 66 1.19 11.94 -1.77
C PHE A 66 2.68 11.61 -1.66
N LYS A 67 3.42 12.11 -0.66
CA LYS A 67 4.88 11.89 -0.55
C LYS A 67 5.30 10.40 -0.55
N TYR A 68 4.60 9.55 0.20
CA TYR A 68 4.86 8.11 0.21
C TYR A 68 4.50 7.43 -1.12
N PHE A 69 3.46 7.91 -1.79
CA PHE A 69 3.06 7.44 -3.10
C PHE A 69 4.14 7.79 -4.13
N SER A 70 4.58 9.05 -4.15
CA SER A 70 5.64 9.54 -5.04
C SER A 70 6.92 8.73 -4.92
N LYS A 71 7.35 8.45 -3.68
CA LYS A 71 8.54 7.62 -3.43
C LYS A 71 8.39 6.19 -3.95
N ALA A 72 7.21 5.59 -3.82
CA ALA A 72 7.00 4.18 -4.15
C ALA A 72 6.79 3.92 -5.64
N TYR A 73 6.24 4.89 -6.37
CA TYR A 73 5.83 4.71 -7.77
C TYR A 73 6.54 5.65 -8.76
N GLY A 74 7.55 6.39 -8.32
CA GLY A 74 8.34 7.25 -9.22
C GLY A 74 7.55 8.42 -9.81
N VAL A 75 6.50 8.88 -9.13
CA VAL A 75 5.66 10.00 -9.58
C VAL A 75 5.90 11.21 -8.69
N PRO A 76 6.72 12.20 -9.10
CA PRO A 76 6.85 13.48 -8.41
C PRO A 76 5.50 14.09 -8.01
N SER A 77 5.43 14.71 -6.84
CA SER A 77 4.23 15.42 -6.36
C SER A 77 4.48 16.91 -6.21
N ALA A 78 3.46 17.69 -6.56
CA ALA A 78 3.35 19.12 -6.30
C ALA A 78 1.98 19.43 -5.68
N TYR A 79 1.85 20.60 -5.05
CA TYR A 79 0.59 21.05 -4.48
C TYR A 79 0.35 22.54 -4.75
N ILE A 80 -0.93 22.92 -4.80
CA ILE A 80 -1.40 24.29 -5.06
C ILE A 80 -2.37 24.77 -3.97
#